data_AF-A0A180FXD1-F1
#
_entry.id   AF-A0A180FXD1-F1
#
_cell.length_a   1.000
_cell.length_b   1.000
_cell.length_c   1.000
_cell.angle_alpha   90.00
_cell.angle_beta   90.00
_cell.angle_gamma   90.00
#
_symmetry.space_group_name_H-M   'P 1'
#
loop_
_entity.id
_entity.type
_entity.pdbx_description
1 polymer ?
#
loop_
_entity_poly.entity_id
_entity_poly.type
_entity_poly.pdbx_seq_one_letter_code
_entity_poly.pdbx_strand_id
1 'polypeptide(L)' 'MDFALATEDGAALRWQSSALLALQEAAEAYLVHIFEDTNLCAIHAKRVTIMKRDMELARRLRGGPWASEVI' A
#
# COMPACT_ATOMS: atom_id res chain seq x y z
N MET A 1 25.67 -6.67 4.09
CA MET A 1 24.51 -6.86 3.20
C MET A 1 24.49 -5.67 2.27
N ASP A 2 24.80 -5.86 0.99
CA ASP A 2 24.89 -4.78 0.00
C ASP A 2 23.53 -4.69 -0.70
N PHE A 3 22.73 -3.67 -0.37
CA PHE A 3 21.40 -3.42 -0.94
C PHE A 3 21.53 -2.48 -2.14
N ALA A 4 22.35 -2.87 -3.12
CA ALA A 4 22.54 -2.12 -4.35
C ALA A 4 21.53 -2.57 -5.42
N LEU A 5 20.72 -1.63 -5.92
CA LEU A 5 19.89 -1.84 -7.10
C LEU A 5 20.64 -1.25 -8.32
N ALA A 6 20.83 -2.05 -9.36
CA ALA A 6 21.39 -1.55 -10.62
C ALA A 6 20.28 -0.79 -11.37
N THR A 7 20.52 0.48 -11.70
CA THR A 7 19.62 1.24 -12.58
C THR A 7 19.97 0.99 -14.04
N GLU A 8 19.02 1.31 -14.93
CA GLU A 8 19.18 1.13 -16.37
C GLU A 8 20.35 1.95 -16.95
N ASP A 9 20.76 3.03 -16.27
CA ASP A 9 21.89 3.90 -16.63
C ASP A 9 23.26 3.40 -16.11
N GLY A 10 23.33 2.21 -15.51
CA GLY A 10 24.57 1.64 -14.97
C GLY A 10 25.04 2.27 -13.64
N ALA A 11 24.23 3.15 -13.04
CA ALA A 11 24.47 3.65 -11.69
C ALA A 11 23.93 2.68 -10.63
N ALA A 12 24.69 2.42 -9.57
CA ALA A 12 24.23 1.61 -8.45
C ALA A 12 23.56 2.51 -7.39
N LEU A 13 22.25 2.33 -7.18
CA LEU A 13 21.54 2.94 -6.05
C LEU A 13 21.76 2.09 -4.81
N ARG A 14 22.38 2.66 -3.77
CA ARG A 14 22.57 1.99 -2.48
C ARG A 14 21.55 2.48 -1.47
N TRP A 15 20.86 1.53 -0.85
CA TRP A 15 19.88 1.82 0.19
C TRP A 15 20.50 1.75 1.58
N GLN A 16 20.13 2.70 2.45
CA GLN A 16 20.41 2.59 3.88
C GLN A 16 19.49 1.53 4.51
N SER A 17 20.01 0.72 5.43
CA SER A 17 19.20 -0.32 6.11
C SER A 17 17.98 0.25 6.83
N SER A 18 18.11 1.42 7.46
CA SER A 18 16.99 2.12 8.11
C SER A 18 15.96 2.66 7.12
N ALA A 19 16.36 2.99 5.88
CA ALA A 19 15.41 3.41 4.85
C ALA A 19 14.53 2.24 4.41
N LEU A 20 15.10 1.03 4.33
CA LEU A 20 14.33 -0.18 4.04
C LEU A 20 13.35 -0.52 5.17
N LEU A 21 13.77 -0.38 6.43
CA LEU A 21 12.88 -0.56 7.58
C LEU A 21 11.73 0.44 7.58
N ALA A 22 12.01 1.72 7.37
CA ALA A 22 10.97 2.74 7.29
C ALA A 22 9.95 2.46 6.17
N LEU A 23 10.41 1.97 5.02
CA LEU A 23 9.53 1.57 3.91
C LEU A 23 8.67 0.36 4.26
N GLN A 24 9.25 -0.64 4.93
CA GLN A 24 8.50 -1.82 5.39
C GLN A 24 7.41 -1.41 6.40
N GLU A 25 7.78 -0.63 7.42
CA GLU A 25 6.83 -0.15 8.43
C GLU A 25 5.69 0.66 7.81
N ALA A 26 6.01 1.58 6.88
CA ALA A 26 5.00 2.35 6.17
C ALA A 26 4.09 1.46 5.29
N ALA A 27 4.66 0.47 4.60
CA ALA A 27 3.91 -0.46 3.77
C ALA A 27 2.97 -1.34 4.61
N GLU A 28 3.43 -1.86 5.74
CA GLU A 28 2.62 -2.67 6.65
C GLU A 28 1.50 -1.85 7.28
N ALA A 29 1.79 -0.65 7.78
CA ALA A 29 0.78 0.24 8.32
C ALA A 29 -0.31 0.57 7.28
N TYR A 30 0.10 0.84 6.04
CA TYR A 30 -0.84 1.08 4.94
C TYR A 30 -1.71 -0.15 4.65
N LEU A 31 -1.11 -1.34 4.57
CA LEU A 31 -1.83 -2.59 4.31
C LEU A 31 -2.80 -2.93 5.44
N VAL A 32 -2.40 -2.76 6.70
CA VAL A 32 -3.28 -2.97 7.85
C VAL A 32 -4.50 -2.06 7.76
N HIS A 33 -4.31 -0.76 7.52
CA HIS A 33 -5.42 0.18 7.43
C HIS A 33 -6.37 -0.07 6.25
N ILE A 34 -5.85 -0.46 5.07
CA ILE A 34 -6.74 -0.76 3.94
C ILE A 34 -7.49 -2.08 4.15
N PHE A 35 -6.91 -3.07 4.84
CA PHE A 35 -7.60 -4.30 5.18
C PHE A 35 -8.67 -4.10 6.26
N GLU A 36 -8.46 -3.21 7.22
CA GLU A 36 -9.48 -2.80 8.21
C GLU A 36 -10.72 -2.23 7.49
N ASP A 37 -10.54 -1.30 6.56
CA ASP A 37 -11.63 -0.73 5.78
C ASP A 37 -12.30 -1.76 4.84
N THR A 38 -11.50 -2.63 4.23
CA THR A 38 -11.99 -3.71 3.38
C THR A 38 -12.87 -4.67 4.18
N ASN A 39 -12.48 -4.97 5.42
CA ASN A 39 -13.27 -5.80 6.32
C ASN A 39 -14.60 -5.13 6.69
N LEU A 40 -14.60 -3.81 6.97
CA LEU A 40 -15.83 -3.05 7.18
C LEU A 40 -16.76 -3.10 5.96
N CYS A 41 -16.21 -3.00 4.75
CA CYS A 41 -16.98 -3.13 3.50
C CYS A 41 -17.58 -4.54 3.33
N ALA A 42 -16.84 -5.59 3.69
CA ALA A 42 -17.33 -6.97 3.65
C ALA A 42 -18.49 -7.19 4.65
N ILE A 43 -18.34 -6.67 5.87
CA ILE A 43 -19.37 -6.73 6.92
C ILE A 43 -20.63 -5.95 6.51
N HIS A 44 -20.46 -4.76 5.93
CA HIS A 44 -21.58 -3.97 5.39
C HIS A 44 -22.39 -4.77 4.36
N ALA A 45 -21.71 -5.59 3.55
CA ALA A 45 -22.32 -6.49 2.58
C ALA A 45 -22.72 -7.87 3.15
N LYS A 46 -22.83 -8.01 4.49
CA LYS A 46 -23.22 -9.23 5.22
C LYS A 46 -22.32 -10.45 4.94
N ARG A 47 -21.02 -10.24 4.72
CA ARG A 47 -20.03 -11.30 4.52
C ARG A 47 -18.89 -11.18 5.52
N VAL A 48 -18.19 -12.30 5.73
CA VAL A 48 -16.97 -12.37 6.55
C VAL A 48 -15.72 -12.47 5.66
N THR A 49 -15.85 -13.07 4.48
CA THR A 49 -14.75 -13.17 3.50
C THR A 49 -14.59 -11.85 2.74
N ILE A 50 -13.41 -11.24 2.86
CA ILE A 50 -13.00 -10.09 2.06
C ILE A 50 -12.83 -10.48 0.59
N MET A 51 -13.27 -9.62 -0.32
CA MET A 51 -13.18 -9.82 -1.77
C MET A 51 -12.55 -8.61 -2.44
N LYS A 52 -12.02 -8.77 -3.65
CA LYS A 52 -11.40 -7.69 -4.42
C LYS A 52 -12.29 -6.44 -4.52
N ARG A 53 -13.60 -6.63 -4.70
CA ARG A 53 -14.58 -5.52 -4.77
C ARG A 53 -14.65 -4.68 -3.49
N ASP A 54 -14.41 -5.28 -2.33
CA ASP A 54 -14.46 -4.60 -1.03
C ASP A 54 -13.23 -3.68 -0.90
N MET A 55 -12.08 -4.15 -1.38
CA MET A 55 -10.84 -3.37 -1.40
C MET A 55 -10.89 -2.25 -2.45
N GLU A 56 -11.46 -2.53 -3.63
CA GLU A 56 -11.72 -1.51 -4.64
C GLU A 56 -12.66 -0.41 -4.12
N LEU A 57 -13.70 -0.78 -3.36
CA LEU A 57 -14.60 0.16 -2.72
C LEU A 57 -13.88 0.98 -1.63
N ALA A 58 -13.16 0.32 -0.71
CA ALA A 58 -12.39 0.99 0.34
C ALA A 58 -11.39 2.00 -0.24
N ARG A 59 -10.66 1.61 -1.30
CA ARG A 59 -9.71 2.49 -1.99
C ARG A 59 -10.39 3.67 -2.69
N ARG A 60 -11.59 3.47 -3.25
CA ARG A 60 -12.39 4.57 -3.83
C ARG A 60 -12.84 5.56 -2.76
N LEU A 61 -13.28 5.06 -1.60
CA LEU A 61 -13.73 5.90 -0.48
C LEU A 61 -12.59 6.71 0.15
N ARG A 62 -11.36 6.15 0.19
CA ARG A 62 -10.15 6.87 0.64
C ARG A 62 -9.62 7.94 -0.33
N GLY A 63 -10.30 8.18 -1.45
CA GLY A 63 -9.92 9.21 -2.42
C GLY A 63 -9.48 8.70 -3.79
N GLY A 64 -9.32 7.37 -3.98
CA GLY A 64 -9.11 6.75 -5.28
C GLY A 64 -7.98 7.37 -6.14
N PRO A 65 -7.91 7.04 -7.45
CA PRO A 65 -6.96 7.63 -8.40
C PRO A 65 -7.11 9.15 -8.62
N TRP A 66 -8.13 9.78 -8.03
CA TRP A 66 -8.51 11.17 -8.27
C TRP A 66 -8.02 12.12 -7.17
N ALA A 67 -7.60 11.61 -6.01
CA ALA A 67 -6.98 12.42 -4.96
C ALA A 67 -5.57 12.92 -5.35
N SER A 68 -4.95 12.36 -6.39
CA SER A 68 -3.69 12.86 -6.96
C SER A 68 -3.86 13.94 -8.04
N GLU A 69 -5.09 14.33 -8.40
CA GLU A 69 -5.33 15.45 -9.34
C GLU A 69 -5.42 16.83 -8.66
N VAL A 70 -5.18 16.90 -7.33
CA VAL A 70 -5.30 18.16 -6.55
C VAL A 70 -4.02 18.49 -5.77
N ILE A 71 -2.85 18.03 -6.22
CA ILE A 71 -1.54 18.57 -5.81
C ILE A 71 -0.73 18.92 -7.05
#